data_AF-A0A365T3D5-F1
#
_entry.id   AF-A0A365T3D5-F1
#
_cell.length_a   1.000
_cell.length_b   1.000
_cell.length_c   1.000
_cell.angle_alpha   90.00
_cell.angle_beta   90.00
_cell.angle_gamma   90.00
#
_symmetry.space_group_name_H-M   'P 1'
#
loop_
_entity.id
_entity.type
_entity.pdbx_description
1 polymer ?
#
loop_
_entity_poly.entity_id
_entity_poly.type
_entity_poly.pdbx_seq_one_letter_code
_entity_poly.pdbx_strand_id
1 'polypeptide(L)'
;MASNSTGTPRLPPLAQDSLDALSAALPVNESFNYDHAYTILADEEDLSQPAADDIIERLLLRGHLYEVDGELRLTEWAQASE
;
A
#
# COMPACT_ATOMS: atom_id res chain seq x y z
N MET A 1 9.92 -27.66 12.86
CA MET A 1 8.86 -26.64 13.01
C MET A 1 9.56 -25.34 13.36
N ALA A 2 9.95 -24.57 12.35
CA ALA A 2 10.62 -23.29 12.56
C ALA A 2 10.18 -22.38 11.43
N SER A 3 9.44 -21.34 11.77
CA SER A 3 9.43 -20.05 11.08
C SER A 3 8.95 -19.03 12.09
N ASN A 4 9.92 -18.29 12.64
CA ASN A 4 9.70 -17.13 13.47
C ASN A 4 8.65 -16.22 12.83
N SER A 5 7.54 -16.01 13.53
CA SER A 5 6.60 -14.93 13.25
C SER A 5 7.31 -13.61 13.54
N THR A 6 8.14 -13.17 12.60
CA THR A 6 8.78 -11.85 12.63
C THR A 6 7.64 -10.84 12.57
N GLY A 7 7.26 -10.31 13.73
CA GLY A 7 6.24 -9.29 13.86
C GLY A 7 6.69 -8.01 13.19
N THR A 8 6.56 -7.94 11.86
CA THR A 8 6.45 -6.64 11.19
C THR A 8 5.26 -5.95 11.85
N PRO A 9 5.40 -4.70 12.35
CA PRO A 9 4.39 -4.05 13.19
C PRO A 9 3.08 -3.99 12.42
N ARG A 10 2.11 -4.87 12.74
CA ARG A 10 0.96 -5.20 11.88
C ARG A 10 0.38 -3.91 11.32
N LEU A 11 0.27 -3.82 9.98
CA LEU A 11 -0.47 -2.72 9.38
C LEU A 11 -1.86 -2.69 10.03
N PRO A 12 -2.42 -1.51 10.28
CA PRO A 12 -3.84 -1.41 10.59
C PRO A 12 -4.62 -2.20 9.54
N PRO A 13 -5.71 -2.88 9.92
CA PRO A 13 -6.50 -3.68 8.97
C PRO A 13 -6.89 -2.88 7.73
N LEU A 14 -7.28 -1.62 7.93
CA LEU A 14 -7.59 -0.70 6.82
C LEU A 14 -6.39 -0.43 5.89
N ALA A 15 -5.19 -0.23 6.44
CA ALA A 15 -4.00 0.00 5.60
C ALA A 15 -3.54 -1.26 4.87
N GLN A 16 -3.82 -2.45 5.43
CA GLN A 16 -3.54 -3.72 4.77
C GLN A 16 -4.52 -3.95 3.62
N ASP A 17 -5.80 -3.67 3.83
CA ASP A 17 -6.87 -3.81 2.85
C ASP A 17 -6.66 -2.83 1.68
N SER A 18 -6.37 -1.57 2.00
CA SER A 18 -5.93 -0.55 1.04
C SER A 18 -4.69 -0.95 0.24
N LEU A 19 -3.69 -1.59 0.86
CA LEU A 19 -2.51 -2.09 0.16
C LEU A 19 -2.88 -3.22 -0.80
N ASP A 20 -3.78 -4.12 -0.38
CA ASP A 20 -4.29 -5.22 -1.20
C ASP A 20 -5.04 -4.67 -2.42
N ALA A 21 -5.97 -3.73 -2.21
CA ALA A 21 -6.71 -3.04 -3.26
C ALA A 21 -5.78 -2.34 -4.26
N LEU A 22 -4.80 -1.57 -3.77
CA LEU A 22 -3.81 -0.93 -4.63
C LEU A 22 -3.01 -1.96 -5.44
N SER A 23 -2.66 -3.09 -4.84
CA SER A 23 -1.84 -4.11 -5.51
C SER A 23 -2.65 -4.99 -6.47
N ALA A 24 -3.95 -5.16 -6.23
CA ALA A 24 -4.88 -5.79 -7.14
C ALA A 24 -5.17 -4.90 -8.36
N ALA A 25 -5.26 -3.58 -8.14
CA ALA A 25 -5.53 -2.60 -9.19
C ALA A 25 -4.27 -2.25 -10.02
N LEU A 26 -3.08 -2.25 -9.41
CA LEU A 26 -1.85 -1.77 -10.04
C LEU A 26 -0.86 -2.92 -10.29
N PRO A 27 -0.34 -3.06 -11.52
CA PRO A 27 0.62 -4.11 -11.82
C PRO A 27 1.95 -3.89 -11.08
N VAL A 28 2.56 -5.00 -10.66
CA VAL A 28 3.90 -5.05 -10.07
C VAL A 28 4.87 -4.31 -10.99
N ASN A 29 5.44 -3.22 -10.50
CA ASN A 29 6.42 -2.35 -11.17
C ASN A 29 5.86 -1.15 -11.97
N GLU A 30 4.56 -0.89 -11.92
CA GLU A 30 4.00 0.36 -12.44
C GLU A 30 4.13 1.48 -11.40
N SER A 31 4.58 2.65 -11.85
CA SER A 31 4.52 3.88 -11.05
C SER A 31 3.16 4.52 -11.21
N PHE A 32 2.60 5.04 -10.12
CA PHE A 32 1.29 5.66 -10.10
C PHE A 32 1.32 6.94 -9.28
N ASN A 33 0.50 7.91 -9.66
CA ASN A 33 0.40 9.15 -8.92
C ASN A 33 -0.45 8.98 -7.65
N TYR A 34 -0.25 9.86 -6.68
CA TYR A 34 -1.10 9.97 -5.49
C TYR A 34 -2.58 10.07 -5.85
N ASP A 35 -2.94 10.84 -6.88
CA ASP A 35 -4.32 10.98 -7.37
C ASP A 35 -4.94 9.64 -7.80
N HIS A 36 -4.14 8.79 -8.46
CA HIS A 36 -4.58 7.46 -8.87
C HIS A 36 -4.76 6.55 -7.66
N ALA A 37 -3.83 6.63 -6.69
CA ALA A 37 -3.94 5.91 -5.43
C ALA A 37 -5.21 6.31 -4.65
N TYR A 38 -5.48 7.62 -4.54
CA TYR A 38 -6.68 8.13 -3.89
C TYR A 38 -7.95 7.67 -4.59
N THR A 39 -7.95 7.63 -5.93
CA THR A 39 -9.09 7.15 -6.71
C THR A 39 -9.38 5.68 -6.43
N ILE A 40 -8.36 4.82 -6.42
CA ILE A 40 -8.51 3.39 -6.12
C ILE A 40 -9.01 3.20 -4.69
N LEU A 41 -8.40 3.89 -3.73
CA LEU A 41 -8.80 3.80 -2.32
C LEU A 41 -10.20 4.37 -2.06
N ALA A 42 -10.63 5.37 -2.82
CA ALA A 42 -11.98 5.89 -2.74
C ALA A 42 -13.01 4.94 -3.38
N ASP A 43 -12.66 4.24 -4.46
CA ASP A 43 -13.57 3.33 -5.17
C ASP A 43 -13.70 1.97 -4.47
N GLU A 44 -12.58 1.37 -4.08
CA GLU A 44 -12.55 0.03 -3.48
C GLU A 44 -12.91 0.06 -1.99
N GLU A 45 -12.37 1.06 -1.27
CA GLU A 45 -12.42 1.11 0.20
C GLU A 45 -13.34 2.23 0.75
N ASP A 46 -14.02 2.98 -0.13
CA ASP A 46 -14.85 4.15 0.20
C ASP A 46 -14.10 5.19 1.06
N LEU A 47 -12.78 5.28 0.86
CA LEU A 47 -11.94 6.16 1.66
C LEU A 47 -11.98 7.60 1.19
N SER A 48 -12.11 8.50 2.16
CA SER A 48 -11.90 9.92 1.91
C SER A 48 -10.43 10.21 1.60
N GLN A 49 -10.16 11.19 0.74
CA GLN A 49 -8.80 11.63 0.40
C GLN A 49 -7.84 11.78 1.60
N PRO A 50 -8.20 12.42 2.74
CA PRO A 50 -7.30 12.51 3.90
C PRO A 50 -7.03 11.16 4.60
N ALA A 51 -7.96 10.21 4.53
CA ALA A 51 -7.75 8.87 5.09
C ALA A 51 -6.84 8.05 4.17
N ALA A 52 -7.05 8.15 2.86
CA ALA A 52 -6.19 7.54 1.87
C ALA A 52 -4.75 8.09 1.95
N ASP A 53 -4.59 9.39 2.18
CA ASP A 53 -3.29 10.04 2.40
C ASP A 53 -2.55 9.50 3.64
N ASP A 54 -3.22 9.42 4.80
CA ASP A 54 -2.65 8.81 6.01
C ASP A 54 -2.22 7.35 5.78
N ILE A 55 -2.98 6.60 4.98
CA ILE A 55 -2.63 5.22 4.64
C ILE A 55 -1.40 5.16 3.73
N ILE A 56 -1.37 5.95 2.65
CA ILE A 56 -0.24 6.00 1.73
C ILE A 56 1.03 6.41 2.48
N GLU A 57 0.96 7.42 3.35
CA GLU A 57 2.08 7.84 4.19
C GLU A 57 2.58 6.70 5.09
N ARG A 58 1.66 5.95 5.72
CA ARG A 58 2.04 4.77 6.53
C ARG A 58 2.69 3.67 5.70
N LEU A 59 2.19 3.44 4.49
CA LEU A 59 2.74 2.44 3.58
C LEU A 59 4.14 2.84 3.11
N LEU A 60 4.38 4.14 2.85
CA LEU A 60 5.70 4.71 2.57
C LEU A 60 6.64 4.56 3.77
N LEU A 61 6.20 4.95 4.97
CA LEU A 61 7.00 4.86 6.19
C LEU A 61 7.41 3.43 6.55
N ARG A 62 6.54 2.45 6.23
CA ARG A 62 6.81 1.03 6.46
C ARG A 62 7.61 0.40 5.31
N GLY A 63 7.82 1.14 4.22
CA GLY A 63 8.61 0.76 3.04
C GLY A 63 7.86 -0.10 2.03
N HIS A 64 6.53 -0.24 2.15
CA HIS A 64 5.71 -0.99 1.19
C HIS A 64 5.57 -0.22 -0.12
N LEU A 65 5.52 1.11 -0.01
CA LEU A 65 5.58 2.03 -1.11
C LEU A 65 6.91 2.77 -1.08
N TYR A 66 7.34 3.23 -2.25
CA TYR A 66 8.43 4.19 -2.37
C TYR A 66 8.06 5.23 -3.44
N GLU A 67 8.46 6.48 -3.20
CA GLU A 67 8.30 7.56 -4.17
C GLU A 67 9.54 7.63 -5.08
N VAL A 68 9.31 7.68 -6.40
CA VAL A 68 10.33 7.93 -7.42
C VAL A 68 9.78 8.98 -8.36
N ASP A 69 10.48 10.11 -8.49
CA ASP A 69 10.10 11.21 -9.40
C ASP A 69 8.70 11.81 -9.11
N GLY A 70 8.22 11.72 -7.86
CA GLY A 70 6.87 12.15 -7.47
C GLY A 70 5.77 11.12 -7.75
N GLU A 71 6.12 9.93 -8.22
CA GLU A 71 5.22 8.81 -8.41
C GLU A 71 5.45 7.72 -7.35
N LEU A 72 4.37 7.12 -6.88
CA LEU A 72 4.40 5.99 -5.95
C LEU A 72 4.64 4.70 -6.70
N ARG A 73 5.39 3.79 -6.07
CA ARG A 73 5.58 2.43 -6.55
C ARG A 73 5.46 1.42 -5.44
N LEU A 74 4.80 0.30 -5.73
CA LEU A 74 4.72 -0.85 -4.82
C LEU A 74 6.05 -1.61 -4.82
N THR A 75 6.45 -2.05 -3.63
CA THR A 75 7.67 -2.85 -3.45
C THR A 75 7.35 -4.33 -3.54
N GLU A 76 8.22 -5.12 -4.17
CA GLU A 76 8.03 -6.57 -4.37
C GLU A 76 7.79 -7.34 -3.06
N TRP A 77 8.38 -6.90 -1.95
CA TRP A 77 8.23 -7.56 -0.65
C TRP A 77 6.86 -7.30 0.00
N ALA A 78 6.17 -6.21 -0.38
CA ALA A 78 4.82 -5.91 0.10
C ALA A 78 3.80 -6.94 -0.38
N GLN A 79 4.11 -7.65 -1.47
CA GLN A 79 3.28 -8.66 -2.10
C GLN A 79 3.62 -10.09 -1.69
N ALA A 80 4.84 -10.33 -1.15
CA ALA A 80 5.33 -11.67 -0.83
C ALA A 80 4.79 -12.27 0.49
N SER A 81 3.65 -11.76 0.99
CA SER A 81 2.97 -12.33 2.16
C SER A 81 1.90 -13.34 1.71
N GLU A 82 2.33 -14.45 1.11
CA GLU A 82 1.51 -15.67 0.88
C GLU A 82 1.89 -16.78 1.88
#